data_AF-A0A532TIG0-F1
#
_entry.id   AF-A0A532TIG0-F1
#
_cell.length_a   1.000
_cell.length_b   1.000
_cell.length_c   1.000
_cell.angle_alpha   90.00
_cell.angle_beta   90.00
_cell.angle_gamma   90.00
#
_symmetry.space_group_name_H-M   'P 1'
#
loop_
_entity.id
_entity.type
_entity.pdbx_description
1 polymer ?
#
loop_
_entity_poly.entity_id
_entity_poly.type
_entity_poly.pdbx_seq_one_letter_code
_entity_poly.pdbx_strand_id
1 'polypeptide(L)'
;MKYKTRYILVIIEFQYDSQKSKNVPNSIRQAFLGICPPKYPSGRGSPNIPKKMKEMSNYNTEIITPLHYSLIKNPLKIDIPGISKPKLRNSAVGAMILYEYLGKLEHLKEFVITFDNYIRNIITNKKPSYFSHVTNHDFIIGKVWDDPSEKI
;
A
#
# COMPACT_ATOMS: atom_id res chain seq x y z
N MET A 1 4.31 -27.35 -12.50
CA MET A 1 3.83 -26.84 -11.19
C MET A 1 2.96 -25.62 -11.47
N LYS A 2 1.62 -25.73 -11.43
CA LYS A 2 0.74 -24.57 -11.63
C LYS A 2 0.77 -23.72 -10.35
N TYR A 3 1.47 -22.60 -10.39
CA TYR A 3 1.42 -21.63 -9.30
C TYR A 3 -0.01 -21.06 -9.26
N LYS A 4 -0.82 -21.42 -8.25
CA LYS A 4 -2.12 -20.77 -8.06
C LYS A 4 -1.86 -19.31 -7.66
N THR A 5 -1.98 -18.37 -8.58
CA THR A 5 -1.72 -16.94 -8.34
C THR A 5 -2.57 -16.41 -7.18
N ARG A 6 -1.95 -15.58 -6.34
CA ARG A 6 -2.62 -14.90 -5.21
C ARG A 6 -2.39 -13.40 -5.33
N TYR A 7 -3.39 -12.64 -4.92
CA TYR A 7 -3.31 -11.20 -4.86
C TYR A 7 -3.38 -10.75 -3.41
N ILE A 8 -2.53 -9.81 -3.03
CA ILE A 8 -2.52 -9.21 -1.70
C ILE A 8 -2.89 -7.74 -1.87
N LEU A 9 -4.09 -7.39 -1.46
CA LEU A 9 -4.55 -6.02 -1.40
C LEU A 9 -4.21 -5.45 -0.02
N VAL A 10 -3.45 -4.36 0.00
CA VAL A 10 -3.09 -3.62 1.20
C VAL A 10 -3.90 -2.33 1.21
N ILE A 11 -4.69 -2.13 2.25
CA ILE A 11 -5.48 -0.92 2.48
C ILE A 11 -4.84 -0.16 3.63
N ILE A 12 -4.61 1.14 3.46
CA ILE A 12 -4.01 2.00 4.50
C ILE A 12 -4.85 3.25 4.61
N GLU A 13 -5.39 3.50 5.78
CA GLU A 13 -6.17 4.68 6.11
C GLU A 13 -5.30 5.71 6.83
N PHE A 14 -5.44 6.97 6.49
CA PHE A 14 -4.64 8.03 7.09
C PHE A 14 -5.44 9.30 7.33
N GLN A 15 -5.12 9.99 8.42
CA GLN A 15 -5.61 11.34 8.64
C GLN A 15 -4.73 12.33 7.90
N TYR A 16 -5.37 13.15 7.05
CA TYR A 16 -4.67 14.15 6.27
C TYR A 16 -4.36 15.39 7.11
N ASP A 17 -3.14 15.90 7.00
CA ASP A 17 -2.78 17.20 7.56
C ASP A 17 -3.20 18.29 6.57
N SER A 18 -4.17 19.12 6.98
CA SER A 18 -4.88 20.10 6.16
C SER A 18 -3.98 21.09 5.39
N GLN A 19 -2.71 21.20 5.77
CA GLN A 19 -1.76 22.20 5.25
C GLN A 19 -1.02 21.83 3.95
N LYS A 20 -1.05 20.58 3.44
CA LYS A 20 -0.13 20.16 2.34
C LYS A 20 -0.75 19.64 1.03
N SER A 21 -1.43 20.52 0.30
CA SER A 21 -1.59 20.54 -1.18
C SER A 21 -2.38 19.41 -1.91
N LYS A 22 -3.00 19.81 -3.04
CA LYS A 22 -3.84 19.02 -3.98
C LYS A 22 -3.16 17.80 -4.62
N ASN A 23 -1.84 17.65 -4.50
CA ASN A 23 -1.09 16.56 -5.09
C ASN A 23 -0.75 15.56 -3.99
N VAL A 24 -1.42 14.40 -4.00
CA VAL A 24 -0.89 13.27 -3.23
C VAL A 24 0.54 13.05 -3.71
N PRO A 25 1.53 13.02 -2.81
CA PRO A 25 2.91 13.04 -3.21
C PRO A 25 3.25 11.69 -3.81
N ASN A 26 3.68 11.73 -5.07
CA ASN A 26 4.22 10.66 -5.88
C ASN A 26 5.15 9.71 -5.09
N SER A 27 5.77 10.17 -4.00
CA SER A 27 6.58 9.40 -3.07
C SER A 27 5.86 8.26 -2.35
N ILE A 28 4.58 8.39 -1.96
CA ILE A 28 3.83 7.27 -1.33
C ILE A 28 3.57 6.20 -2.38
N ARG A 29 3.11 6.61 -3.56
CA ARG A 29 2.97 5.72 -4.72
C ARG A 29 4.30 5.04 -5.06
N GLN A 30 5.41 5.79 -5.12
CA GLN A 30 6.76 5.26 -5.37
C GLN A 30 7.26 4.33 -4.25
N ALA A 31 6.89 4.59 -3.00
CA ALA A 31 7.20 3.76 -1.83
C ALA A 31 6.59 2.37 -1.94
N PHE A 32 5.27 2.32 -2.17
CA PHE A 32 4.53 1.07 -2.28
C PHE A 32 4.83 0.31 -3.56
N LEU A 33 5.04 1.01 -4.68
CA LEU A 33 5.32 0.39 -5.97
C LEU A 33 6.81 0.00 -6.18
N GLY A 34 7.71 0.34 -5.25
CA GLY A 34 9.13 0.00 -5.40
C GLY A 34 9.86 0.73 -6.55
N ILE A 35 9.27 1.78 -7.13
CA ILE A 35 9.75 2.49 -8.34
C ILE A 35 11.01 3.36 -8.06
N CYS A 36 11.73 3.15 -6.95
CA CYS A 36 13.01 3.84 -6.67
C CYS A 36 14.19 2.86 -6.51
N PRO A 37 15.02 2.74 -7.56
CA PRO A 37 16.48 2.52 -7.41
C PRO A 37 17.31 3.44 -8.35
N PRO A 38 18.66 3.54 -8.29
CA PRO A 38 19.61 3.55 -7.18
C PRO A 38 20.61 4.73 -7.35
N LYS A 39 20.20 6.00 -7.17
CA LYS A 39 21.20 7.08 -7.03
C LYS A 39 21.58 7.32 -5.56
N TYR A 40 20.64 7.03 -4.64
CA TYR A 40 20.83 7.15 -3.18
C TYR A 40 19.96 6.12 -2.46
N PRO A 41 20.45 4.92 -2.13
CA PRO A 41 19.68 3.89 -1.40
C PRO A 41 19.24 4.32 0.01
N SER A 42 19.88 5.35 0.55
CA SER A 42 19.56 6.04 1.81
C SER A 42 18.96 7.44 1.61
N GLY A 43 18.79 7.89 0.37
CA GLY A 43 18.17 9.17 0.03
C GLY A 43 16.65 9.13 0.29
N ARG A 44 16.11 10.21 0.84
CA ARG A 44 14.73 10.35 1.33
C ARG A 44 13.68 9.44 0.65
N GLY A 45 13.29 8.36 1.35
CA GLY A 45 11.86 8.09 1.56
C GLY A 45 11.15 7.00 0.73
N SER A 46 11.82 5.98 0.18
CA SER A 46 11.11 4.82 -0.37
C SER A 46 11.45 3.51 0.38
N PRO A 47 10.51 2.90 1.13
CA PRO A 47 10.68 1.57 1.74
C PRO A 47 11.01 0.46 0.73
N ASN A 48 10.73 0.65 -0.57
CA ASN A 48 10.93 -0.33 -1.63
C ASN A 48 10.43 -1.72 -1.23
N ILE A 49 9.13 -1.80 -0.99
CA ILE A 49 8.46 -2.95 -0.36
C ILE A 49 8.81 -4.28 -1.05
N PRO A 50 8.75 -4.41 -2.39
CA PRO A 50 9.12 -5.67 -3.04
C PRO A 50 10.55 -6.12 -2.73
N LYS A 51 11.50 -5.19 -2.81
CA LYS A 51 12.90 -5.45 -2.46
C LYS A 51 13.04 -5.84 -0.99
N LYS A 52 12.38 -5.11 -0.08
CA LYS A 52 12.53 -5.37 1.35
C LYS A 52 11.90 -6.69 1.76
N MET A 53 10.76 -7.04 1.15
CA MET A 53 10.13 -8.33 1.35
C MET A 53 10.97 -9.48 0.81
N LYS A 54 11.63 -9.31 -0.35
CA LYS A 54 12.62 -10.28 -0.85
C LYS A 54 13.73 -10.53 0.18
N GLU A 55 14.33 -9.46 0.71
CA GLU A 55 15.38 -9.53 1.73
C GLU A 55 14.91 -10.21 3.03
N MET A 56 13.73 -9.81 3.54
CA MET A 56 13.21 -10.30 4.82
C MET A 56 12.74 -11.75 4.76
N SER A 57 12.32 -12.22 3.58
CA SER A 57 11.85 -13.59 3.40
C SER A 57 12.95 -14.55 2.93
N ASN A 58 14.20 -14.10 2.75
CA ASN A 58 15.33 -14.90 2.26
C ASN A 58 15.08 -15.58 0.90
N TYR A 59 14.37 -14.92 -0.02
CA TYR A 59 14.12 -15.46 -1.36
C TYR A 59 15.18 -15.00 -2.35
N ASN A 60 15.60 -15.91 -3.24
CA ASN A 60 16.50 -15.60 -4.35
C ASN A 60 15.81 -14.76 -5.44
N THR A 61 14.49 -14.85 -5.55
CA THR A 61 13.65 -14.15 -6.53
C THR A 61 12.74 -13.11 -5.86
N GLU A 62 12.16 -12.23 -6.66
CA GLU A 62 11.10 -11.34 -6.19
C GLU A 62 9.87 -12.16 -5.75
N ILE A 63 9.27 -11.78 -4.62
CA ILE A 63 8.17 -12.52 -3.98
C ILE A 63 6.81 -11.83 -4.13
N ILE A 64 6.82 -10.53 -4.41
CA ILE A 64 5.63 -9.75 -4.72
C ILE A 64 5.90 -8.77 -5.86
N THR A 65 4.90 -8.56 -6.72
CA THR A 65 4.96 -7.57 -7.80
C THR A 65 3.76 -6.63 -7.67
N PRO A 66 3.96 -5.30 -7.64
CA PRO A 66 2.85 -4.37 -7.56
C PRO A 66 2.07 -4.33 -8.89
N LEU A 67 0.75 -4.45 -8.79
CA LEU A 67 -0.17 -4.40 -9.95
C LEU A 67 -0.94 -3.09 -10.03
N HIS A 68 -1.39 -2.57 -8.88
CA HIS A 68 -2.26 -1.40 -8.84
C HIS A 68 -2.03 -0.54 -7.61
N TYR A 69 -2.26 0.77 -7.76
CA TYR A 69 -2.28 1.75 -6.68
C TYR A 69 -3.42 2.73 -6.91
N SER A 70 -4.23 2.95 -5.87
CA SER A 70 -5.29 3.96 -5.89
C SER A 70 -5.42 4.66 -4.54
N LEU A 71 -6.00 5.85 -4.55
CA LEU A 71 -6.35 6.61 -3.35
C LEU A 71 -7.82 6.43 -3.03
N ILE A 72 -8.12 6.18 -1.76
CA ILE A 72 -9.48 6.23 -1.23
C ILE A 72 -9.79 7.71 -0.99
N LYS A 73 -10.74 8.25 -1.76
CA LYS A 73 -11.14 9.66 -1.69
C LYS A 73 -12.55 9.77 -1.14
N ASN A 74 -12.72 10.63 -0.13
CA ASN A 74 -14.04 11.02 0.37
C ASN A 74 -14.32 12.49 0.02
N PRO A 75 -15.52 12.80 -0.50
CA PRO A 75 -15.94 14.17 -0.69
C PRO A 75 -16.24 14.81 0.66
N LEU A 76 -15.56 15.91 0.98
CA LEU A 76 -15.82 16.72 2.16
C LEU A 76 -16.52 18.02 1.74
N LYS A 77 -17.60 18.37 2.44
CA LYS A 77 -18.22 19.69 2.36
C LYS A 77 -17.52 20.61 3.34
N ILE A 78 -17.01 21.73 2.86
CA ILE A 78 -16.41 22.78 3.69
C ILE A 78 -17.29 24.01 3.58
N ASP A 79 -17.91 24.37 4.70
CA ASP A 79 -18.63 25.63 4.84
C ASP A 79 -17.61 26.75 5.10
N ILE A 80 -17.62 27.76 4.22
CA ILE A 80 -16.71 28.91 4.31
C ILE A 80 -17.57 30.10 4.74
N PRO A 81 -17.28 30.76 5.88
CA PRO A 81 -18.02 31.94 6.31
C PRO A 81 -18.10 33.00 5.20
N GLY A 82 -19.30 33.46 4.89
CA GLY A 82 -19.54 34.45 3.84
C GLY A 82 -19.72 33.89 2.42
N ILE A 83 -19.65 32.57 2.20
CA ILE A 83 -19.94 31.93 0.91
C ILE A 83 -21.25 31.16 1.00
N SER A 84 -22.20 31.43 0.11
CA SER A 84 -23.55 30.84 0.12
C SER A 84 -23.60 29.37 -0.31
N LYS A 85 -22.55 28.86 -0.96
CA LYS A 85 -22.45 27.46 -1.39
C LYS A 85 -21.23 26.79 -0.77
N PRO A 86 -21.39 25.62 -0.11
CA PRO A 86 -20.27 24.87 0.43
C PRO A 86 -19.30 24.47 -0.67
N LYS A 87 -18.00 24.52 -0.38
CA LYS A 87 -16.97 24.05 -1.30
C LYS A 87 -16.77 22.55 -1.11
N LEU A 88 -16.93 21.77 -2.17
CA LEU A 88 -16.58 20.35 -2.16
C LEU A 88 -15.07 20.19 -2.32
N ARG A 89 -14.44 19.46 -1.39
CA ARG A 89 -13.04 19.07 -1.46
C ARG A 89 -12.94 17.55 -1.40
N ASN A 90 -12.32 16.94 -2.39
CA ASN A 90 -11.98 15.52 -2.32
C ASN A 90 -10.74 15.35 -1.45
N SER A 91 -10.91 14.81 -0.24
CA SER A 91 -9.80 14.46 0.64
C SER A 91 -9.43 13.01 0.42
N ALA A 92 -8.13 12.72 0.28
CA ALA A 92 -7.66 11.34 0.37
C ALA A 92 -7.69 10.94 1.85
N VAL A 93 -8.44 9.88 2.15
CA VAL A 93 -8.58 9.30 3.49
C VAL A 93 -7.83 7.98 3.62
N GLY A 94 -7.30 7.47 2.51
CA GLY A 94 -6.53 6.23 2.47
C GLY A 94 -5.92 5.94 1.11
N ALA A 95 -5.24 4.81 1.01
CA ALA A 95 -4.68 4.25 -0.21
C ALA A 95 -4.89 2.73 -0.26
N MET A 96 -5.00 2.21 -1.47
CA MET A 96 -5.11 0.78 -1.76
C MET A 96 -3.97 0.38 -2.70
N ILE A 97 -3.29 -0.71 -2.39
CA ILE A 97 -2.21 -1.26 -3.21
C ILE A 97 -2.45 -2.74 -3.45
N LEU A 98 -2.50 -3.15 -4.71
CA LEU A 98 -2.64 -4.56 -5.09
C LEU A 98 -1.28 -5.11 -5.48
N TYR A 99 -0.89 -6.22 -4.85
CA TYR A 99 0.30 -7.00 -5.20
C TYR A 99 -0.09 -8.37 -5.74
N GLU A 100 0.64 -8.86 -6.72
CA GLU A 100 0.70 -10.27 -7.07
C GLU A 100 1.73 -10.96 -6.18
N TYR A 101 1.37 -12.09 -5.58
CA TYR A 101 2.29 -12.91 -4.79
C TYR A 101 2.85 -14.05 -5.65
N LEU A 102 4.18 -14.11 -5.75
CA LEU A 102 4.94 -15.04 -6.58
C LEU A 102 5.58 -16.19 -5.78
N GLY A 103 5.46 -16.17 -4.45
CA GLY A 103 6.05 -17.18 -3.58
C GLY A 103 5.30 -18.51 -3.56
N LYS A 104 5.86 -19.50 -2.85
CA LYS A 104 5.21 -20.79 -2.63
C LYS A 104 4.03 -20.65 -1.65
N LEU A 105 2.98 -21.44 -1.86
CA LEU A 105 1.77 -21.40 -1.04
C LEU A 105 2.04 -21.68 0.44
N GLU A 106 2.93 -22.64 0.73
CA GLU A 106 3.32 -23.02 2.10
C GLU A 106 3.96 -21.86 2.89
N HIS A 107 4.56 -20.89 2.20
CA HIS A 107 5.21 -19.73 2.82
C HIS A 107 4.31 -18.47 2.86
N LEU A 108 3.10 -18.53 2.31
CA LEU A 108 2.21 -17.36 2.22
C LEU A 108 1.85 -16.80 3.61
N LYS A 109 1.57 -17.69 4.57
CA LYS A 109 1.19 -17.28 5.93
C LYS A 109 2.32 -16.50 6.62
N GLU A 110 3.53 -17.04 6.57
CA GLU A 110 4.72 -16.40 7.13
C GLU A 110 5.02 -15.08 6.41
N PHE A 111 4.91 -15.07 5.08
CA PHE A 111 5.08 -13.87 4.29
C PHE A 111 4.12 -12.75 4.73
N VAL A 112 2.83 -13.05 4.91
CA VAL A 112 1.82 -12.06 5.31
C VAL A 112 2.12 -11.50 6.70
N ILE A 113 2.55 -12.34 7.65
CA ILE A 113 2.95 -11.90 9.00
C ILE A 113 4.16 -10.95 8.91
N THR A 114 5.19 -11.34 8.16
CA THR A 114 6.38 -10.50 7.95
C THR A 114 6.03 -9.19 7.27
N PHE A 115 5.12 -9.23 6.29
CA PHE A 115 4.67 -8.05 5.56
C PHE A 115 3.87 -7.10 6.45
N ASP A 116 2.93 -7.61 7.25
CA ASP A 116 2.15 -6.83 8.22
C ASP A 116 3.07 -6.13 9.23
N ASN A 117 4.02 -6.86 9.81
CA ASN A 117 5.00 -6.30 10.74
C ASN A 117 5.84 -5.19 10.09
N TYR A 118 6.22 -5.37 8.82
CA TYR A 118 6.97 -4.37 8.09
C TYR A 118 6.15 -3.09 7.82
N ILE A 119 4.89 -3.23 7.41
CA ILE A 119 3.97 -2.11 7.21
C ILE A 119 3.72 -1.37 8.53
N ARG A 120 3.45 -2.09 9.62
CA ARG A 120 3.32 -1.51 10.99
C ARG A 120 4.56 -0.72 11.38
N ASN A 121 5.75 -1.26 11.14
CA ASN A 121 7.01 -0.58 11.47
C ASN A 121 7.17 0.72 10.67
N ILE A 122 6.84 0.71 9.37
CA ILE A 122 6.86 1.93 8.54
C ILE A 122 5.89 2.96 9.11
N ILE A 123 4.67 2.52 9.46
CA ILE A 123 3.61 3.38 9.99
C ILE A 123 4.03 4.03 11.32
N THR A 124 4.53 3.23 12.27
CA THR A 124 4.80 3.67 13.64
C THR A 124 6.09 4.47 13.75
N ASN A 125 7.17 4.02 13.10
CA ASN A 125 8.52 4.52 13.38
C ASN A 125 9.05 5.50 12.34
N LYS A 126 8.42 5.61 11.16
CA LYS A 126 8.83 6.58 10.13
C LYS A 126 7.77 7.65 10.02
N LYS A 127 7.94 8.77 10.72
CA LYS A 127 7.04 9.93 10.62
C LYS A 127 6.88 10.31 9.14
N PRO A 128 5.72 10.03 8.52
CA PRO A 128 5.53 10.30 7.11
C PRO A 128 5.38 11.79 6.91
N SER A 129 6.03 12.34 5.89
CA SER A 129 6.11 13.81 5.70
C SER A 129 4.78 14.45 5.23
N TYR A 130 3.74 13.62 5.00
CA TYR A 130 2.62 13.93 4.10
C TYR A 130 1.23 13.62 4.67
N PHE A 131 1.15 12.88 5.78
CA PHE A 131 -0.09 12.64 6.52
C PHE A 131 0.25 12.66 8.02
N SER A 132 -0.69 13.09 8.85
CA SER A 132 -0.40 13.35 10.27
C SER A 132 -0.17 12.05 11.03
N HIS A 133 -0.95 11.02 10.74
CA HIS A 133 -0.77 9.64 11.20
C HIS A 133 -1.60 8.67 10.35
N VAL A 134 -1.18 7.41 10.28
CA VAL A 134 -2.04 6.32 9.80
C VAL A 134 -3.00 5.96 10.92
N THR A 135 -4.28 5.81 10.57
CA THR A 135 -5.34 5.43 11.52
C THR A 135 -5.56 3.92 11.53
N ASN A 136 -5.40 3.27 10.38
CA ASN A 136 -5.65 1.84 10.23
C ASN A 136 -4.90 1.26 9.01
N HIS A 137 -4.66 -0.04 8.99
CA HIS A 137 -4.27 -0.77 7.79
C HIS A 137 -4.81 -2.20 7.81
N ASP A 138 -5.11 -2.74 6.63
CA ASP A 138 -5.71 -4.07 6.47
C ASP A 138 -5.14 -4.79 5.24
N PHE A 139 -5.19 -6.13 5.28
CA PHE A 139 -4.74 -7.02 4.22
C PHE A 139 -5.87 -7.92 3.76
N ILE A 140 -6.22 -7.83 2.48
CA ILE A 140 -7.19 -8.72 1.84
C ILE A 140 -6.43 -9.64 0.87
N ILE A 141 -6.50 -10.95 1.12
CA ILE A 141 -5.85 -11.96 0.28
C ILE A 141 -6.87 -12.52 -0.71
N GLY A 142 -6.74 -12.11 -1.97
CA GLY A 142 -7.48 -12.66 -3.09
C GLY A 142 -6.85 -13.95 -3.62
N LYS A 143 -7.69 -14.89 -4.06
CA LYS A 143 -7.27 -16.16 -4.66
C LYS A 143 -7.84 -16.29 -6.08
N VAL A 144 -6.95 -16.54 -7.04
CA VAL A 144 -7.38 -17.04 -8.36
C VAL A 144 -7.86 -18.48 -8.15
N TRP A 145 -9.14 -18.70 -8.46
CA TRP A 145 -9.70 -20.03 -8.60
C TRP A 145 -9.34 -20.52 -9.99
N ASP A 146 -8.37 -21.42 -10.07
CA ASP A 146 -8.18 -22.20 -11.28
C ASP A 146 -9.31 -23.23 -11.33
N ASP A 147 -10.19 -23.06 -12.33
CA ASP A 147 -11.17 -24.03 -12.81
C ASP A 147 -12.37 -24.37 -11.87
N PRO A 148 -13.62 -24.08 -12.28
CA PRO A 148 -14.83 -24.51 -11.57
C PRO A 148 -14.97 -26.03 -11.38
N SER A 149 -14.20 -26.85 -12.09
CA SER A 149 -14.25 -28.31 -11.99
C SER A 149 -13.63 -28.89 -10.71
N GLU A 150 -12.91 -28.10 -9.91
CA GLU A 150 -12.38 -28.53 -8.60
C GLU A 150 -13.37 -28.32 -7.42
N LYS A 151 -14.64 -27.98 -7.69
CA LYS A 151 -15.70 -28.02 -6.67
C LYS A 151 -16.38 -29.39 -6.67
N ILE A 152 -15.85 -30.31 -5.86
CA ILE A 152 -16.60 -31.47 -5.32
C ILE A 152 -16.61 -31.31 -3.80
#